data_AF-A0AB36XJH5-F1
#
_entry.id   AF-A0AB36XJH5-F1
#
_cell.length_a   1.000
_cell.length_b   1.000
_cell.length_c   1.000
_cell.angle_alpha   90.00
_cell.angle_beta   90.00
_cell.angle_gamma   90.00
#
_symmetry.space_group_name_H-M   'P 1'
#
loop_
_entity.id
_entity.type
_entity.pdbx_description
1 polymer ?
#
loop_
_entity_poly.entity_id
_entity_poly.type
_entity_poly.pdbx_seq_one_letter_code
_entity_poly.pdbx_strand_id
1 'polypeptide(L)'
;MLVDSTRESEGVVVGLFHWDTFYITDSYSWKNGKLKTVGLTNAPDQGFFYGANWKTEVTFSENFKHASISSRTNYFSFSDSFTNNTKSLIELPKVIGTHTNSADGSTWNLQKNGYFIINGECTISGTALKTNFYYRVVNAEATGCSDADKNNTNYGGVVVAFNYKGKIYLNGVFKNNSAILRVNVPIVE
;
A
#
# COMPACT_ATOMS: atom_id res chain seq x y z
N MET A 1 -0.47 -8.06 -6.32
CA MET A 1 0.69 -7.16 -6.39
C MET A 1 0.36 -5.98 -7.28
N LEU A 2 0.65 -4.78 -6.78
CA LEU A 2 0.73 -3.56 -7.55
C LEU A 2 2.17 -3.07 -7.49
N VAL A 3 2.73 -2.71 -8.64
CA VAL A 3 4.06 -2.12 -8.74
C VAL A 3 3.93 -0.78 -9.45
N ASP A 4 4.33 0.29 -8.79
CA ASP A 4 4.44 1.60 -9.42
C ASP A 4 5.90 1.96 -9.63
N SER A 5 6.31 1.94 -10.91
CA SER A 5 7.65 2.30 -11.38
C SER A 5 7.69 3.69 -12.03
N THR A 6 6.68 4.54 -11.83
CA THR A 6 6.54 5.85 -12.50
C THR A 6 6.75 7.04 -11.56
N ARG A 7 6.88 6.81 -10.25
CA ARG A 7 7.10 7.90 -9.27
C ARG A 7 8.51 8.46 -9.38
N GLU A 8 8.68 9.77 -9.21
CA GLU A 8 10.02 10.39 -9.24
C GLU A 8 10.93 9.92 -8.08
N SER A 9 10.32 9.53 -6.96
CA SER A 9 10.98 8.94 -5.78
C SER A 9 10.06 7.88 -5.15
N GLU A 10 10.66 6.92 -4.44
CA GLU A 10 10.00 5.77 -3.81
C GLU A 10 9.36 4.79 -4.81
N GLY A 11 9.91 3.58 -4.92
CA GLY A 11 9.27 2.50 -5.66
C GLY A 11 8.18 1.90 -4.79
N VAL A 12 6.92 1.96 -5.20
CA VAL A 12 5.84 1.40 -4.37
C VAL A 12 5.50 0.00 -4.86
N VAL A 13 5.57 -1.00 -3.98
CA VAL A 13 5.15 -2.39 -4.24
C VAL A 13 4.02 -2.77 -3.26
N VAL A 14 2.79 -2.44 -3.62
CA VAL A 14 1.64 -2.76 -2.77
C VAL A 14 1.23 -4.23 -2.95
N GLY A 15 1.50 -5.03 -1.92
CA GLY A 15 0.67 -6.18 -1.58
C GLY A 15 0.96 -7.49 -2.30
N LEU A 16 1.57 -8.43 -1.58
CA LEU A 16 1.18 -9.84 -1.66
C LEU A 16 -0.16 -9.95 -0.92
N PHE A 17 -1.27 -9.64 -1.60
CA PHE A 17 -2.61 -9.51 -0.99
C PHE A 17 -3.11 -10.78 -0.27
N HIS A 18 -2.44 -11.93 -0.44
CA HIS A 18 -2.76 -13.17 0.28
C HIS A 18 -1.91 -13.37 1.55
N TRP A 19 -0.89 -12.53 1.77
CA TRP A 19 -0.04 -12.51 2.97
C TRP A 19 -0.27 -11.26 3.83
N ASP A 20 -1.27 -10.43 3.49
CA ASP A 20 -1.56 -9.15 4.16
C ASP A 20 -0.31 -8.24 4.35
N THR A 21 0.68 -8.42 3.48
CA THR A 21 1.99 -7.78 3.60
C THR A 21 2.21 -6.77 2.50
N PHE A 22 2.69 -5.58 2.88
CA PHE A 22 2.97 -4.48 1.98
C PHE A 22 4.45 -4.11 2.02
N TYR A 23 4.98 -3.69 0.86
CA TYR A 23 6.37 -3.33 0.71
C TYR A 23 6.49 -1.93 0.10
N ILE A 24 7.12 -1.02 0.83
CA ILE A 24 7.44 0.31 0.32
C ILE A 24 8.96 0.42 0.26
N THR A 25 9.46 0.99 -0.85
CA THR A 25 10.89 1.13 -1.08
C THR A 25 11.30 2.59 -1.13
N ASP A 26 12.50 2.92 -0.64
CA ASP A 26 13.00 4.30 -0.62
C ASP A 26 13.38 4.78 -2.02
N SER A 27 13.97 3.89 -2.82
CA SER A 27 14.41 4.20 -4.18
C SER A 27 14.31 3.00 -5.08
N TYR A 28 14.29 3.27 -6.38
CA TYR A 28 14.30 2.24 -7.39
C TYR A 28 15.11 2.64 -8.62
N SER A 29 15.47 1.64 -9.40
CA SER A 29 16.05 1.79 -10.73
C SER A 29 15.41 0.79 -11.67
N TRP A 30 15.24 1.21 -12.93
CA TRP A 30 14.69 0.37 -13.98
C TRP A 30 15.76 0.07 -15.02
N LYS A 31 16.02 -1.21 -15.28
CA LYS A 31 16.95 -1.63 -16.34
C LYS A 31 16.55 -2.99 -16.89
N ASN A 32 16.46 -3.09 -18.22
CA ASN A 32 16.24 -4.35 -18.94
C ASN A 32 15.01 -5.15 -18.45
N GLY A 33 13.86 -4.49 -18.23
CA GLY A 33 12.64 -5.14 -17.75
C GLY A 33 12.69 -5.57 -16.27
N LYS A 34 13.69 -5.09 -15.52
CA LYS A 34 13.85 -5.34 -14.09
C LYS A 34 13.73 -4.04 -13.30
N LEU A 35 12.89 -4.07 -12.28
CA LEU A 35 12.85 -3.08 -11.22
C LEU A 35 13.77 -3.57 -10.10
N LYS A 36 14.79 -2.79 -9.78
CA LYS A 36 15.61 -3.01 -8.59
C LYS A 36 15.29 -1.92 -7.59
N THR A 37 14.91 -2.30 -6.38
CA THR A 37 14.59 -1.36 -5.32
C THR A 37 15.54 -1.50 -4.15
N VAL A 38 15.69 -0.42 -3.38
CA VAL A 38 16.52 -0.33 -2.18
C VAL A 38 15.71 0.35 -1.08
N GLY A 39 15.99 0.01 0.18
CA GLY A 39 15.30 0.57 1.34
C GLY A 39 13.94 -0.08 1.51
N LEU A 40 13.92 -1.38 1.80
CA LEU A 40 12.67 -2.12 1.95
C LEU A 40 12.11 -1.89 3.34
N THR A 41 10.90 -1.36 3.39
CA THR A 41 10.08 -1.40 4.59
C THR A 41 9.08 -2.53 4.46
N ASN A 42 9.23 -3.56 5.29
CA ASN A 42 8.26 -4.63 5.46
C ASN A 42 7.47 -4.35 6.74
N ALA A 43 6.17 -4.54 6.64
CA ALA A 43 5.28 -4.41 7.76
C ALA A 43 4.44 -5.72 7.78
N PRO A 44 4.89 -6.78 8.48
CA PRO A 44 4.03 -7.89 8.88
C PRO A 44 3.24 -7.51 10.15
N ASP A 45 2.31 -8.36 10.58
CA ASP A 45 1.47 -8.11 11.78
C ASP A 45 2.26 -7.89 13.08
N GLN A 46 3.54 -8.32 13.12
CA GLN A 46 4.38 -8.25 14.32
C GLN A 46 5.32 -7.04 14.40
N GLY A 47 5.32 -6.12 13.42
CA GLY A 47 6.09 -4.88 13.55
C GLY A 47 6.59 -4.26 12.24
N PHE A 48 7.39 -3.21 12.40
CA PHE A 48 8.04 -2.47 11.32
C PHE A 48 9.48 -2.97 11.14
N PHE A 49 9.78 -3.57 9.99
CA PHE A 49 11.13 -3.98 9.63
C PHE A 49 11.62 -3.10 8.48
N TYR A 50 12.60 -2.25 8.78
CA TYR A 50 13.27 -1.42 7.79
C TYR A 50 14.74 -1.81 7.65
N GLY A 51 15.19 -1.85 6.40
CA GLY A 51 16.61 -1.87 6.09
C GLY A 51 16.91 -0.99 4.88
N ALA A 52 17.63 0.11 5.13
CA ALA A 52 18.06 1.05 4.11
C ALA A 52 18.81 0.38 2.93
N ASN A 53 19.51 -0.73 3.19
CA ASN A 53 20.31 -1.45 2.19
C ASN A 53 19.63 -2.71 1.64
N TRP A 54 18.40 -3.02 2.05
CA TRP A 54 17.68 -4.20 1.58
C TRP A 54 17.27 -4.05 0.14
N LYS A 55 17.52 -5.10 -0.65
CA LYS A 55 17.32 -5.08 -2.10
C LYS A 55 16.20 -6.02 -2.48
N THR A 56 15.31 -5.53 -3.34
CA THR A 56 14.28 -6.35 -3.98
C THR A 56 14.43 -6.22 -5.48
N GLU A 57 14.27 -7.33 -6.20
CA GLU A 57 14.21 -7.35 -7.65
C GLU A 57 12.83 -7.83 -8.09
N VAL A 58 12.17 -7.04 -8.93
CA VAL A 58 10.97 -7.45 -9.67
C VAL A 58 11.36 -7.58 -11.14
N THR A 59 11.19 -8.77 -11.69
CA THR A 59 11.42 -9.04 -13.11
C THR A 59 10.07 -9.11 -13.81
N PHE A 60 9.91 -8.34 -14.88
CA PHE A 60 8.73 -8.35 -15.72
C PHE A 60 9.02 -9.12 -17.00
N SER A 61 8.07 -9.95 -17.43
CA SER A 61 8.15 -10.70 -18.68
C SER A 61 6.85 -10.56 -19.47
N GLU A 62 6.91 -10.97 -20.74
CA GLU A 62 5.76 -10.99 -21.65
C GLU A 62 5.02 -9.63 -21.72
N ASN A 63 5.78 -8.54 -21.90
CA ASN A 63 5.23 -7.17 -21.91
C ASN A 63 4.36 -6.86 -20.68
N PHE A 64 4.90 -7.12 -19.48
CA PHE A 64 4.24 -6.88 -18.19
C PHE A 64 3.02 -7.77 -17.91
N LYS A 65 2.81 -8.84 -18.70
CA LYS A 65 1.79 -9.85 -18.38
C LYS A 65 2.18 -10.73 -17.20
N HIS A 66 3.48 -10.88 -16.96
CA HIS A 66 3.98 -11.65 -15.83
C HIS A 66 5.01 -10.83 -15.06
N ALA A 67 5.02 -11.01 -13.75
CA ALA A 67 6.00 -10.40 -12.88
C ALA A 67 6.42 -11.38 -11.78
N SER A 68 7.71 -11.50 -11.53
CA SER A 68 8.26 -12.25 -10.41
C SER A 68 8.98 -11.31 -9.46
N ILE A 69 8.70 -11.40 -8.18
CA ILE A 69 9.38 -10.66 -7.13
C ILE A 69 10.31 -11.60 -6.37
N SER A 70 11.49 -11.10 -6.03
CA SER A 70 12.39 -11.76 -5.08
C SER A 70 13.02 -10.72 -4.16
N SER A 71 13.05 -11.03 -2.88
CA SER A 71 13.70 -10.19 -1.88
C SER A 71 14.45 -11.05 -0.88
N ARG A 72 15.57 -10.51 -0.41
CA ARG A 72 16.35 -11.10 0.67
C ARG A 72 16.75 -10.01 1.64
N THR A 73 16.30 -10.15 2.88
CA THR A 73 16.70 -9.33 4.02
C THR A 73 17.52 -10.18 4.98
N ASN A 74 18.03 -9.57 6.05
CA ASN A 74 18.73 -10.30 7.10
C ASN A 74 17.78 -11.20 7.92
N TYR A 75 16.47 -10.94 7.86
CA TYR A 75 15.47 -11.61 8.69
C TYR A 75 14.59 -12.58 7.91
N PHE A 76 14.41 -12.36 6.60
CA PHE A 76 13.55 -13.17 5.76
C PHE A 76 13.97 -13.14 4.29
N SER A 77 13.66 -14.19 3.57
CA SER A 77 13.72 -14.24 2.11
C SER A 77 12.34 -14.60 1.59
N PHE A 78 11.91 -13.95 0.52
CA PHE A 78 10.67 -14.32 -0.15
C PHE A 78 10.80 -14.22 -1.66
N SER A 79 10.04 -15.05 -2.35
CA SER A 79 9.89 -15.01 -3.79
C SER A 79 8.46 -15.36 -4.16
N ASP A 80 7.87 -14.63 -5.11
CA ASP A 80 6.55 -14.94 -5.64
C ASP A 80 6.46 -14.54 -7.13
N SER A 81 5.44 -15.07 -7.81
CA SER A 81 5.15 -14.78 -9.21
C SER A 81 3.68 -14.45 -9.40
N PHE A 82 3.41 -13.53 -10.31
CA PHE A 82 2.08 -13.01 -10.57
C PHE A 82 1.83 -12.96 -12.06
N THR A 83 0.60 -13.30 -12.42
CA THR A 83 0.05 -12.96 -13.73
C THR A 83 -0.74 -11.67 -13.57
N ASN A 84 -0.39 -10.69 -14.40
CA ASN A 84 -1.10 -9.42 -14.50
C ASN A 84 -2.49 -9.68 -15.08
N ASN A 85 -3.46 -9.82 -14.18
CA ASN A 85 -4.89 -9.85 -14.49
C ASN A 85 -5.53 -8.49 -14.20
N THR A 86 -4.80 -7.37 -14.32
CA THR A 86 -5.27 -6.06 -13.86
C THR A 86 -6.59 -5.69 -14.54
N LYS A 87 -7.69 -5.85 -13.80
CA LYS A 87 -8.95 -5.17 -14.08
C LYS A 87 -8.75 -3.69 -13.72
N SER A 88 -9.49 -2.80 -14.38
CA SER A 88 -9.49 -1.36 -14.05
C SER A 88 -9.64 -1.14 -12.54
N LEU A 89 -8.94 -0.13 -12.02
CA LEU A 89 -9.14 0.38 -10.66
C LEU A 89 -10.65 0.49 -10.38
N ILE A 90 -11.11 -0.02 -9.24
CA ILE A 90 -12.48 0.25 -8.82
C ILE A 90 -12.57 1.76 -8.59
N GLU A 91 -13.34 2.42 -9.44
CA GLU A 91 -13.48 3.87 -9.49
C GLU A 91 -13.89 4.48 -8.14
N LEU A 92 -13.37 5.68 -7.83
CA LEU A 92 -13.51 6.30 -6.50
C LEU A 92 -14.99 6.40 -6.09
N PRO A 93 -15.92 6.78 -7.00
CA PRO A 93 -17.34 6.83 -6.68
C PRO A 93 -17.96 5.53 -6.14
N LYS A 94 -17.40 4.36 -6.45
CA LYS A 94 -17.87 3.07 -5.91
C LYS A 94 -17.43 2.81 -4.47
N VAL A 95 -16.49 3.61 -3.98
CA VAL A 95 -15.87 3.43 -2.67
C VAL A 95 -15.99 4.69 -1.78
N ILE A 96 -16.66 5.74 -2.26
CA ILE A 96 -17.06 6.90 -1.45
C ILE A 96 -18.05 6.44 -0.38
N GLY A 97 -17.95 7.04 0.81
CA GLY A 97 -18.83 6.79 1.94
C GLY A 97 -18.06 6.42 3.19
N THR A 98 -18.80 6.05 4.23
CA THR A 98 -18.23 5.49 5.46
C THR A 98 -18.37 3.98 5.42
N HIS A 99 -17.24 3.29 5.52
CA HIS A 99 -17.15 1.83 5.58
C HIS A 99 -16.66 1.44 6.97
N THR A 100 -17.24 0.39 7.55
CA THR A 100 -16.88 -0.10 8.88
C THR A 100 -16.36 -1.52 8.76
N ASN A 101 -15.17 -1.78 9.30
CA ASN A 101 -14.66 -3.12 9.45
C ASN A 101 -15.40 -3.80 10.60
N SER A 102 -16.20 -4.82 10.29
CA SER A 102 -16.99 -5.54 11.29
C SER A 102 -16.15 -6.33 12.29
N ALA A 103 -14.87 -6.58 12.00
CA ALA A 103 -13.99 -7.36 12.87
C ALA A 103 -13.46 -6.55 14.06
N ASP A 104 -13.14 -5.27 13.86
CA ASP A 104 -12.51 -4.42 14.87
C ASP A 104 -13.24 -3.09 15.12
N GLY A 105 -14.31 -2.80 14.37
CA GLY A 105 -15.09 -1.57 14.47
C GLY A 105 -14.42 -0.34 13.85
N SER A 106 -13.24 -0.48 13.24
CA SER A 106 -12.57 0.63 12.57
C SER A 106 -13.40 1.17 11.41
N THR A 107 -13.31 2.46 11.18
CA THR A 107 -14.10 3.17 10.16
C THR A 107 -13.19 3.83 9.14
N TRP A 108 -13.64 3.88 7.90
CA TRP A 108 -13.02 4.62 6.82
C TRP A 108 -14.08 5.47 6.14
N ASN A 109 -13.98 6.78 6.28
CA ASN A 109 -14.75 7.74 5.49
C ASN A 109 -13.91 8.24 4.31
N LEU A 110 -14.37 8.02 3.08
CA LEU A 110 -13.76 8.56 1.87
C LEU A 110 -14.76 9.49 1.17
N GLN A 111 -14.33 10.73 0.95
CA GLN A 111 -15.16 11.78 0.37
C GLN A 111 -14.94 11.89 -1.15
N LYS A 112 -15.88 12.56 -1.83
CA LYS A 112 -15.85 12.74 -3.28
C LYS A 112 -14.63 13.51 -3.80
N ASN A 113 -14.11 14.44 -2.99
CA ASN A 113 -12.90 15.19 -3.29
C ASN A 113 -11.61 14.39 -3.00
N GLY A 114 -11.70 13.14 -2.57
CA GLY A 114 -10.58 12.28 -2.21
C GLY A 114 -10.08 12.47 -0.79
N TYR A 115 -10.59 13.44 -0.02
CA TYR A 115 -10.28 13.55 1.39
C TYR A 115 -10.80 12.31 2.13
N PHE A 116 -10.02 11.80 3.08
CA PHE A 116 -10.41 10.65 3.88
C PHE A 116 -10.11 10.85 5.36
N ILE A 117 -10.88 10.16 6.20
CA ILE A 117 -10.62 9.97 7.62
C ILE A 117 -10.78 8.49 7.93
N ILE A 118 -9.83 7.93 8.65
CA ILE A 118 -9.85 6.56 9.16
C ILE A 118 -9.78 6.65 10.67
N ASN A 119 -10.67 5.95 11.37
CA ASN A 119 -10.61 5.81 12.82
C ASN A 119 -10.45 4.34 13.18
N GLY A 120 -9.33 3.98 13.80
CA GLY A 120 -9.03 2.63 14.29
C GLY A 120 -8.10 2.71 15.50
N GLU A 121 -6.92 2.07 15.42
CA GLU A 121 -5.83 2.25 16.41
C GLU A 121 -5.40 3.73 16.55
N CYS A 122 -5.61 4.50 15.48
CA CYS A 122 -5.37 5.93 15.41
C CYS A 122 -6.40 6.59 14.49
N THR A 123 -6.46 7.93 14.55
CA THR A 123 -7.15 8.73 13.53
C THR A 123 -6.14 9.11 12.46
N ILE A 124 -6.35 8.61 11.24
CA ILE A 124 -5.56 8.94 10.06
C ILE A 124 -6.41 9.80 9.14
N SER A 125 -5.89 10.94 8.69
CA SER A 125 -6.58 11.75 7.68
C SER A 125 -5.63 12.16 6.57
N GLY A 126 -6.14 12.47 5.39
CA GLY A 126 -5.32 12.85 4.24
C GLY A 126 -6.12 12.97 2.95
N THR A 127 -5.43 13.06 1.81
CA THR A 127 -6.07 13.16 0.49
C THR A 127 -5.58 12.07 -0.45
N ALA A 128 -6.52 11.33 -1.03
CA ALA A 128 -6.31 10.29 -2.03
C ALA A 128 -6.55 10.83 -3.44
N LEU A 129 -5.48 10.96 -4.23
CA LEU A 129 -5.48 11.47 -5.60
C LEU A 129 -5.52 10.31 -6.59
N LYS A 130 -6.49 10.33 -7.51
CA LYS A 130 -6.64 9.27 -8.52
C LYS A 130 -5.40 9.17 -9.43
N THR A 131 -4.89 7.95 -9.58
CA THR A 131 -3.96 7.55 -10.64
C THR A 131 -4.64 6.57 -11.59
N ASN A 132 -3.91 6.01 -12.55
CA ASN A 132 -4.46 5.03 -13.50
C ASN A 132 -4.85 3.70 -12.82
N PHE A 133 -4.19 3.33 -11.72
CA PHE A 133 -4.30 1.98 -11.14
C PHE A 133 -4.51 1.96 -9.62
N TYR A 134 -4.43 3.11 -8.94
CA TYR A 134 -4.60 3.25 -7.49
C TYR A 134 -4.92 4.72 -7.13
N TYR A 135 -5.01 5.03 -5.83
CA TYR A 135 -5.04 6.42 -5.34
C TYR A 135 -3.76 6.77 -4.59
N ARG A 136 -3.02 7.76 -5.08
CA ARG A 136 -1.82 8.28 -4.42
C ARG A 136 -2.24 9.11 -3.22
N VAL A 137 -1.71 8.81 -2.06
CA VAL A 137 -2.00 9.59 -0.85
C VAL A 137 -0.98 10.69 -0.69
N VAL A 138 -1.47 11.88 -0.38
CA VAL A 138 -0.68 13.07 -0.05
C VAL A 138 -1.21 13.71 1.23
N ASN A 139 -0.32 14.42 1.93
CA ASN A 139 -0.63 15.18 3.14
C ASN A 139 -1.39 14.36 4.19
N ALA A 140 -1.03 13.09 4.37
CA ALA A 140 -1.64 12.29 5.40
C ALA A 140 -0.97 12.52 6.75
N GLU A 141 -1.78 12.50 7.80
CA GLU A 141 -1.36 12.61 9.19
C GLU A 141 -2.05 11.56 10.03
N ALA A 142 -1.42 11.18 11.13
CA ALA A 142 -1.97 10.27 12.12
C ALA A 142 -1.88 10.88 13.52
N THR A 143 -2.96 10.76 14.26
CA THR A 143 -3.12 11.33 15.61
C THR A 143 -3.85 10.35 16.52
N GLY A 144 -3.69 10.50 17.83
CA GLY A 144 -4.33 9.63 18.82
C GLY A 144 -3.92 8.16 18.72
N CYS A 145 -2.73 7.87 18.17
CA CYS A 145 -2.21 6.51 18.06
C CYS A 145 -1.84 5.95 19.42
N SER A 146 -2.13 4.66 19.67
CA SER A 146 -1.64 3.95 20.85
C SER A 146 -0.11 3.86 20.89
N ASP A 147 0.52 3.73 19.72
CA ASP A 147 1.96 3.89 19.56
C ASP A 147 2.29 5.36 19.25
N ALA A 148 2.99 6.02 20.18
CA ALA A 148 3.29 7.44 20.07
C ALA A 148 4.14 7.78 18.84
N ASP A 149 4.98 6.86 18.36
CA ASP A 149 5.87 7.08 17.22
C ASP A 149 5.10 7.19 15.89
N LYS A 150 3.86 6.69 15.87
CA LYS A 150 2.94 6.82 14.74
C LYS A 150 2.26 8.19 14.68
N ASN A 151 2.22 8.96 15.76
CA ASN A 151 1.61 10.30 15.79
C ASN A 151 2.48 11.30 15.04
N ASN A 152 2.21 11.49 13.75
CA ASN A 152 3.07 12.29 12.89
C ASN A 152 2.32 12.78 11.65
N THR A 153 2.96 13.64 10.87
CA THR A 153 2.44 14.20 9.62
C THR A 153 3.26 13.69 8.43
N ASN A 154 2.91 14.16 7.23
CA ASN A 154 3.63 13.89 5.98
C ASN A 154 3.74 12.41 5.61
N TYR A 155 2.73 11.62 5.98
CA TYR A 155 2.61 10.28 5.44
C TYR A 155 2.30 10.36 3.94
N GLY A 156 3.16 9.75 3.14
CA GLY A 156 2.91 9.43 1.74
C GLY A 156 2.36 8.02 1.62
N GLY A 157 1.60 7.72 0.57
CA GLY A 157 1.01 6.39 0.52
C GLY A 157 0.20 6.07 -0.71
N VAL A 158 -0.58 5.02 -0.55
CA VAL A 158 -1.29 4.33 -1.62
C VAL A 158 -2.58 3.76 -1.03
N VAL A 159 -3.69 4.04 -1.70
CA VAL A 159 -4.96 3.39 -1.44
C VAL A 159 -5.36 2.61 -2.68
N VAL A 160 -5.79 1.36 -2.51
CA VAL A 160 -6.22 0.46 -3.58
C VAL A 160 -7.58 -0.11 -3.24
N ALA A 161 -8.51 0.02 -4.17
CA ALA A 161 -9.79 -0.66 -4.10
C ALA A 161 -9.74 -1.90 -5.02
N PHE A 162 -10.03 -3.08 -4.49
CA PHE A 162 -10.00 -4.33 -5.25
C PHE A 162 -11.10 -5.29 -4.85
N ASN A 163 -11.49 -6.18 -5.76
CA ASN A 163 -12.41 -7.28 -5.46
C ASN A 163 -11.62 -8.52 -5.06
N TYR A 164 -11.95 -9.11 -3.92
CA TYR A 164 -11.41 -10.38 -3.47
C TYR A 164 -12.55 -11.27 -2.98
N LYS A 165 -12.65 -12.48 -3.56
CA LYS A 165 -13.71 -13.47 -3.25
C LYS A 165 -15.13 -12.87 -3.29
N GLY A 166 -15.39 -11.99 -4.25
CA GLY A 166 -16.71 -11.38 -4.45
C GLY A 166 -17.00 -10.14 -3.59
N LYS A 167 -16.09 -9.77 -2.67
CA LYS A 167 -16.22 -8.57 -1.84
C LYS A 167 -15.24 -7.49 -2.30
N ILE A 168 -15.65 -6.23 -2.22
CA ILE A 168 -14.76 -5.10 -2.47
C ILE A 168 -14.04 -4.76 -1.16
N TYR A 169 -12.73 -4.52 -1.25
CA TYR A 169 -11.91 -4.06 -0.15
C TYR A 169 -11.24 -2.75 -0.53
N LEU A 170 -11.16 -1.83 0.43
CA LEU A 170 -10.35 -0.62 0.36
C LEU A 170 -9.15 -0.80 1.28
N ASN A 171 -7.96 -0.85 0.71
CA ASN A 171 -6.70 -1.00 1.46
C ASN A 171 -5.87 0.27 1.33
N GLY A 172 -5.27 0.69 2.43
CA GLY A 172 -4.35 1.83 2.51
C GLY A 172 -3.04 1.43 3.15
N VAL A 173 -1.94 1.94 2.60
CA VAL A 173 -0.63 1.93 3.24
C VAL A 173 -0.08 3.33 3.21
N PHE A 174 0.39 3.79 4.36
CA PHE A 174 0.90 5.13 4.56
C PHE A 174 2.26 5.02 5.25
N LYS A 175 3.28 5.70 4.74
CA LYS A 175 4.65 5.68 5.26
C LYS A 175 5.15 7.11 5.41
N ASN A 176 5.90 7.34 6.47
CA ASN A 176 6.87 8.44 6.54
C ASN A 176 8.21 7.89 7.06
N ASN A 177 9.10 8.78 7.50
CA ASN A 177 10.41 8.38 8.01
C ASN A 177 10.36 7.69 9.39
N SER A 178 9.24 7.77 10.11
CA SER A 178 9.09 7.27 11.47
C SER A 178 8.30 5.97 11.54
N ALA A 179 7.29 5.78 10.69
CA ALA A 179 6.40 4.63 10.78
C ALA A 179 5.73 4.24 9.46
N ILE A 180 5.10 3.06 9.47
CA ILE A 180 4.10 2.64 8.49
C ILE A 180 2.75 2.42 9.18
N LEU A 181 1.70 2.90 8.54
CA LEU A 181 0.31 2.68 8.88
C LEU A 181 -0.33 1.84 7.79
N ARG A 182 -1.18 0.89 8.19
CA ARG A 182 -1.91 0.00 7.29
C ARG A 182 -3.36 -0.03 7.69
N VAL A 183 -4.24 0.00 6.70
CA VAL A 183 -5.68 -0.02 6.91
C VAL A 183 -6.30 -0.89 5.84
N ASN A 184 -7.23 -1.74 6.25
CA ASN A 184 -8.03 -2.56 5.36
C ASN A 184 -9.49 -2.49 5.84
N VAL A 185 -10.40 -2.13 4.94
CA VAL A 185 -11.84 -2.13 5.24
C VAL A 185 -12.61 -2.85 4.12
N PRO A 186 -13.48 -3.81 4.46
CA PRO A 186 -14.44 -4.33 3.50
C PRO A 186 -15.47 -3.25 3.18
N ILE A 187 -15.77 -3.08 1.89
CA ILE A 187 -16.87 -2.24 1.45
C ILE A 187 -18.13 -3.10 1.42
N VAL A 188 -19.07 -2.74 2.27
CA VAL A 188 -20.40 -3.35 2.33
C VAL A 188 -21.30 -2.48 1.45
N GLU A 189 -21.83 -3.08 0.38
CA GLU A 189 -22.87 -2.44 -0.46
C GLU A 189 -24.19 -2.32 0.28
#